data_AF-A0A518H9N6-F1
#
_entry.id   AF-A0A518H9N6-F1
#
_cell.length_a   1.000
_cell.length_b   1.000
_cell.length_c   1.000
_cell.angle_alpha   90.00
_cell.angle_beta   90.00
_cell.angle_gamma   90.00
#
_symmetry.space_group_name_H-M   'P 1'
#
loop_
_entity.id
_entity.type
_entity.pdbx_description
1 polymer ?
#
loop_
_entity_poly.entity_id
_entity_poly.type
_entity_poly.pdbx_seq_one_letter_code
_entity_poly.pdbx_strand_id
1 'polypeptide(L)'
;MVVPPPRNSSKKRQKIHTWLRKRISPLDFGFKHDGRPIHANANYEVLDKLNGGRGWLARLSNADMDAHFADEHTYYFSGNGSRKSDETLAMIDIDCHRRGTAAGAMAYAEYIRSKPLFRGLYIERSTNGVGIHGYPVIYKGCADDRIVNVALKVLDLYLKGLSYLADCDIELVEVKGLCPETTWGKERGLLKGYKSGTLAKLPREAHHRADELMGTSRVHVSRLRRLGFDLADEAEALGVPAEVVERIRSASEPLQKRTCPEHLERLREAVKGLECWKRGQSTDPTTIPVTLPLAVAGAEGRQVGDGEPSKKARGSTEAPTVSDEIAGLIRTTLLRFAKNWANSGFRSGKGRRVVPMDIATLIAVVAHTKDHPNRDGSTPTVWIMRLWKDLKERGYTDRAWDHHNYKAARDFLSRMGWLVWHDENYVVGQEVNGVFRKGQAAKWEATGYLRSIAEVEEEVGTGEDREEVEREEGHIYGQHLEDPATLGFIQRLRDESGHWKTPQFAGYAGQTTRIAA
;
A
#
# COMPACT_ATOMS: atom_id res chain seq x y z
N MET A 1 -36.86 -34.53 -2.29
CA MET A 1 -35.68 -34.48 -1.41
C MET A 1 -35.08 -33.09 -1.49
N VAL A 2 -35.13 -32.32 -0.41
CA VAL A 2 -34.55 -30.97 -0.35
C VAL A 2 -33.07 -31.12 -0.06
N VAL A 3 -32.21 -30.72 -1.01
CA VAL A 3 -30.76 -30.70 -0.79
C VAL A 3 -30.45 -29.56 0.18
N PRO A 4 -29.91 -29.83 1.37
CA PRO A 4 -29.56 -28.76 2.30
C PRO A 4 -28.51 -27.85 1.66
N PRO A 5 -28.62 -26.52 1.86
CA PRO A 5 -27.66 -25.58 1.30
C PRO A 5 -26.24 -25.94 1.75
N PRO A 6 -25.23 -25.77 0.88
CA PRO A 6 -23.85 -26.07 1.22
C PRO A 6 -23.47 -25.27 2.47
N ARG A 7 -23.06 -25.97 3.53
CA ARG A 7 -22.51 -25.35 4.74
C ARG A 7 -21.33 -24.47 4.32
N ASN A 8 -21.49 -23.15 4.45
CA ASN A 8 -20.37 -22.21 4.33
C ASN A 8 -19.30 -22.64 5.33
N SER A 9 -18.23 -23.27 4.84
CA SER A 9 -17.11 -23.62 5.70
C SER A 9 -16.57 -22.33 6.27
N SER A 10 -16.72 -22.12 7.59
CA SER A 10 -16.10 -21.00 8.29
C SER A 10 -14.63 -20.95 7.87
N LYS A 11 -14.18 -19.84 7.28
CA LYS A 11 -12.78 -19.69 6.86
C LYS A 11 -11.90 -20.05 8.06
N LYS A 12 -11.06 -21.09 7.92
CA LYS A 12 -10.15 -21.49 9.00
C LYS A 12 -9.36 -20.25 9.43
N ARG A 13 -9.43 -19.93 10.73
CA ARG A 13 -8.70 -18.80 11.32
C ARG A 13 -7.23 -18.92 10.92
N GLN A 14 -6.69 -17.84 10.35
CA GLN A 14 -5.29 -17.84 9.95
C GLN A 14 -4.42 -17.93 11.20
N LYS A 15 -3.43 -18.83 11.20
CA LYS A 15 -2.47 -18.93 12.31
C LYS A 15 -1.53 -17.73 12.32
N ILE A 16 -1.16 -17.25 13.52
CA ILE A 16 -0.31 -16.06 13.69
C ILE A 16 1.04 -16.18 12.96
N HIS A 17 1.70 -17.35 13.00
CA HIS A 17 2.95 -17.60 12.27
C HIS A 17 2.79 -17.36 10.77
N THR A 18 1.71 -17.87 10.17
CA THR A 18 1.40 -17.68 8.75
C THR A 18 1.08 -16.22 8.45
N TRP A 19 0.45 -15.50 9.39
CA TRP A 19 0.16 -14.08 9.25
C TRP A 19 1.43 -13.22 9.25
N LEU A 20 2.36 -13.49 10.17
CA LEU A 20 3.65 -12.80 10.25
C LEU A 20 4.52 -13.08 9.02
N ARG A 21 4.70 -14.35 8.64
CA ARG A 21 5.52 -14.75 7.48
C ARG A 21 5.14 -14.08 6.16
N LYS A 22 3.86 -13.75 5.98
CA LYS A 22 3.39 -13.06 4.76
C LYS A 22 3.83 -11.59 4.71
N ARG A 23 4.20 -10.99 5.84
CA ARG A 23 4.44 -9.55 6.01
C ARG A 23 5.89 -9.21 6.39
N ILE A 24 6.70 -10.21 6.73
CA ILE A 24 8.13 -10.05 6.98
C ILE A 24 8.95 -10.61 5.82
N SER A 25 10.20 -10.16 5.67
CA SER A 25 11.09 -10.61 4.62
C SER A 25 11.33 -12.13 4.67
N PRO A 26 11.24 -12.84 3.52
CA PRO A 26 11.67 -14.23 3.44
C PRO A 26 13.19 -14.38 3.22
N LEU A 27 13.90 -13.27 2.97
CA LEU A 27 15.33 -13.26 2.67
C LEU A 27 16.17 -13.17 3.93
N ASP A 28 15.65 -12.50 4.96
CA ASP A 28 16.45 -12.20 6.13
C ASP A 28 15.61 -11.89 7.37
N PHE A 29 16.18 -12.21 8.53
CA PHE A 29 15.66 -11.96 9.86
C PHE A 29 16.85 -11.70 10.80
N GLY A 30 16.58 -11.37 12.06
CA GLY A 30 17.66 -11.18 13.03
C GLY A 30 17.42 -11.92 14.32
N PHE A 31 18.46 -12.01 15.13
CA PHE A 31 18.40 -12.52 16.50
C PHE A 31 19.31 -11.69 17.40
N LYS A 32 19.05 -11.73 18.71
CA LYS A 32 19.86 -11.01 19.70
C LYS A 32 21.12 -11.82 19.99
N HIS A 33 22.28 -11.21 19.78
CA HIS A 33 23.60 -11.75 20.10
C HIS A 33 24.38 -10.69 20.89
N ASP A 34 24.92 -11.04 22.05
CA ASP A 34 25.64 -10.12 22.95
C ASP A 34 24.94 -8.78 23.19
N GLY A 35 23.63 -8.86 23.45
CA GLY A 35 22.82 -7.68 23.73
C GLY A 35 22.34 -6.91 22.50
N ARG A 36 22.81 -7.23 21.29
CA ARG A 36 22.55 -6.47 20.06
C ARG A 36 21.81 -7.31 19.01
N PRO A 37 20.94 -6.69 18.19
CA PRO A 37 20.36 -7.38 17.04
C PRO A 37 21.42 -7.59 15.95
N ILE A 38 21.54 -8.82 15.46
CA ILE A 38 22.35 -9.15 14.27
C ILE A 38 21.51 -9.86 13.22
N HIS A 39 21.85 -9.64 11.95
CA HIS A 39 21.20 -10.31 10.81
C HIS A 39 21.62 -11.78 10.75
N ALA A 40 20.67 -12.65 10.41
CA ALA A 40 20.90 -14.09 10.32
C ALA A 40 21.58 -14.50 9.01
N ASN A 41 21.41 -13.73 7.93
CA ASN A 41 22.07 -13.96 6.65
C ASN A 41 22.96 -12.76 6.32
N ALA A 42 24.22 -13.03 5.94
CA ALA A 42 25.09 -11.97 5.45
C ALA A 42 24.67 -11.52 4.04
N ASN A 43 24.93 -10.25 3.69
CA ASN A 43 24.52 -9.71 2.38
C ASN A 43 25.07 -10.52 1.19
N TYR A 44 26.30 -11.04 1.30
CA TYR A 44 26.91 -11.83 0.22
C TYR A 44 26.23 -13.21 0.05
N GLU A 45 25.72 -13.82 1.13
CA GLU A 45 25.00 -15.10 1.06
C GLU A 45 23.66 -14.93 0.37
N VAL A 46 22.96 -13.82 0.66
CA VAL A 46 21.71 -13.47 -0.02
C VAL A 46 21.95 -13.21 -1.51
N LEU A 47 23.03 -12.49 -1.85
CA LEU A 47 23.43 -12.25 -3.24
C LEU A 47 23.74 -13.56 -3.97
N ASP A 48 24.59 -14.41 -3.40
CA ASP A 48 24.94 -15.72 -3.96
C ASP A 48 23.68 -16.56 -4.20
N LYS A 49 22.80 -16.64 -3.20
CA LYS A 49 21.56 -17.41 -3.32
C LYS A 49 20.65 -16.90 -4.45
N LEU A 50 20.44 -15.59 -4.53
CA LEU A 50 19.56 -15.00 -5.53
C LEU A 50 20.14 -15.05 -6.94
N ASN A 51 21.45 -15.24 -7.07
CA ASN A 51 22.17 -15.45 -8.33
C ASN A 51 22.35 -16.93 -8.72
N GLY A 52 21.62 -17.85 -8.08
CA GLY A 52 21.62 -19.28 -8.44
C GLY A 52 22.56 -20.14 -7.58
N GLY A 53 23.15 -19.58 -6.52
CA GLY A 53 23.92 -20.31 -5.53
C GLY A 53 23.16 -21.47 -4.90
N ARG A 54 23.89 -22.55 -4.60
CA ARG A 54 23.32 -23.80 -4.04
C ARG A 54 23.02 -23.72 -2.54
N GLY A 55 23.54 -22.70 -1.84
CA GLY A 55 23.32 -22.51 -0.41
C GLY A 55 21.85 -22.34 -0.03
N TRP A 56 21.53 -22.47 1.26
CA TRP A 56 20.21 -22.17 1.80
C TRP A 56 20.32 -20.97 2.73
N LEU A 57 19.42 -19.99 2.56
CA LEU A 57 19.31 -18.90 3.54
C LEU A 57 18.63 -19.42 4.80
N ALA A 58 19.16 -19.01 5.94
CA ALA A 58 18.50 -19.19 7.21
C ALA A 58 17.11 -18.54 7.17
N ARG A 59 16.12 -19.23 7.75
CA ARG A 59 14.74 -18.74 7.82
C ARG A 59 14.26 -18.85 9.24
N LEU A 60 13.59 -17.79 9.70
CA LEU A 60 12.87 -17.79 10.96
C LEU A 60 11.84 -18.93 10.97
N SER A 61 12.02 -19.97 11.78
CA SER A 61 11.13 -21.13 11.88
C SER A 61 9.91 -20.84 12.78
N ASN A 62 8.96 -21.77 12.88
CA ASN A 62 7.86 -21.61 13.84
C ASN A 62 8.37 -21.78 15.28
N ALA A 63 9.32 -22.69 15.49
CA ALA A 63 9.97 -22.87 16.79
C ALA A 63 10.71 -21.60 17.23
N ASP A 64 11.38 -20.89 16.30
CA ASP A 64 12.02 -19.60 16.62
C ASP A 64 10.99 -18.54 17.03
N MET A 65 9.84 -18.49 16.35
CA MET A 65 8.75 -17.59 16.75
C MET A 65 8.14 -17.98 18.09
N ASP A 66 7.98 -19.28 18.36
CA ASP A 66 7.43 -19.76 19.64
C ASP A 66 8.39 -19.46 20.80
N ALA A 67 9.69 -19.72 20.62
CA ALA A 67 10.74 -19.32 21.57
C ALA A 67 10.79 -17.79 21.74
N HIS A 68 10.48 -17.03 20.68
CA HIS A 68 10.31 -15.59 20.79
C HIS A 68 9.13 -15.22 21.70
N PHE A 69 7.95 -15.80 21.47
CA PHE A 69 6.75 -15.47 22.23
C PHE A 69 6.85 -15.95 23.69
N ALA A 70 7.60 -17.01 23.95
CA ALA A 70 7.88 -17.55 25.28
C ALA A 70 8.99 -16.80 26.04
N ASP A 71 9.53 -15.71 25.48
CA ASP A 71 10.62 -14.90 26.07
C ASP A 71 11.97 -15.64 26.21
N GLU A 72 12.11 -16.85 25.66
CA GLU A 72 13.35 -17.65 25.70
C GLU A 72 14.45 -17.04 24.81
N HIS A 73 14.04 -16.53 23.65
CA HIS A 73 14.93 -15.92 22.67
C HIS A 73 14.36 -14.62 22.13
N THR A 74 15.23 -13.74 21.62
CA THR A 74 14.79 -12.49 21.00
C THR A 74 15.13 -12.52 19.52
N TYR A 75 14.09 -12.52 18.70
CA TYR A 75 14.16 -12.51 17.25
C TYR A 75 13.61 -11.20 16.71
N TYR A 76 14.14 -10.83 15.55
CA TYR A 76 13.86 -9.61 14.83
C TYR A 76 13.45 -9.97 13.40
N PHE A 77 12.75 -9.06 12.74
CA PHE A 77 12.35 -9.18 11.36
C PHE A 77 12.78 -7.95 10.57
N SER A 78 12.94 -8.10 9.25
CA SER A 78 12.93 -6.99 8.30
C SER A 78 11.62 -7.00 7.52
N GLY A 79 11.19 -5.85 7.00
CA GLY A 79 9.95 -5.73 6.23
C GLY A 79 9.96 -6.55 4.94
N ASN A 80 8.79 -6.96 4.46
CA ASN A 80 8.66 -7.66 3.19
C ASN A 80 8.64 -6.69 2.00
N GLY A 81 9.78 -6.52 1.33
CA GLY A 81 9.92 -5.70 0.12
C GLY A 81 9.41 -6.35 -1.18
N SER A 82 9.01 -7.63 -1.16
CA SER A 82 8.69 -8.37 -2.38
C SER A 82 7.44 -7.85 -3.07
N ARG A 83 7.50 -7.53 -4.37
CA ARG A 83 6.32 -7.18 -5.20
C ARG A 83 5.22 -8.26 -5.23
N LYS A 84 5.53 -9.49 -4.81
CA LYS A 84 4.55 -10.60 -4.72
C LYS A 84 3.69 -10.57 -3.46
N SER A 85 4.06 -9.73 -2.49
CA SER A 85 3.32 -9.57 -1.24
C SER A 85 2.70 -8.17 -1.23
N ASP A 86 1.40 -8.08 -0.98
CA ASP A 86 0.70 -6.79 -0.98
C ASP A 86 0.90 -6.00 0.33
N GLU A 87 1.50 -6.63 1.35
CA GLU A 87 1.63 -6.08 2.70
C GLU A 87 3.06 -6.28 3.23
N THR A 88 3.51 -5.33 4.05
CA THR A 88 4.67 -5.48 4.94
C THR A 88 4.30 -5.10 6.36
N LEU A 89 4.99 -5.67 7.35
CA LEU A 89 4.92 -5.23 8.74
C LEU A 89 6.00 -4.17 8.98
N ALA A 90 5.68 -3.14 9.75
CA ALA A 90 6.65 -2.20 10.31
C ALA A 90 6.46 -2.14 11.83
N MET A 91 7.43 -1.56 12.53
CA MET A 91 7.37 -1.36 13.97
C MET A 91 7.63 0.12 14.28
N ILE A 92 6.80 0.71 15.12
CA ILE A 92 7.01 2.02 15.75
C ILE A 92 7.64 1.74 17.11
N ASP A 93 8.85 2.21 17.34
CA ASP A 93 9.63 2.03 18.55
C ASP A 93 9.62 3.33 19.35
N ILE A 94 8.94 3.36 20.50
CA ILE A 94 8.82 4.53 21.37
C ILE A 94 9.72 4.28 22.58
N ASP A 95 10.86 4.95 22.61
CA ASP A 95 11.92 4.73 23.59
C ASP A 95 11.85 5.75 24.74
N CYS A 96 12.23 5.29 25.92
CA CYS A 96 12.36 6.08 27.16
C CYS A 96 13.57 5.58 27.98
N HIS A 97 14.72 5.34 27.34
CA HIS A 97 15.86 4.66 27.96
C HIS A 97 16.68 5.56 28.87
N ARG A 98 16.94 6.81 28.46
CA ARG A 98 17.74 7.80 29.19
C ARG A 98 16.90 8.92 29.80
N ARG A 99 15.75 9.21 29.19
CA ARG A 99 14.77 10.20 29.60
C ARG A 99 13.37 9.73 29.20
N GLY A 100 12.32 10.42 29.64
CA GLY A 100 10.96 9.96 29.41
C GLY A 100 10.46 9.01 30.49
N THR A 101 9.17 8.72 30.46
CA THR A 101 8.50 7.83 31.42
C THR A 101 7.65 6.79 30.68
N ALA A 102 7.38 5.65 31.34
CA ALA A 102 6.47 4.64 30.81
C ALA A 102 5.06 5.22 30.56
N ALA A 103 4.62 6.13 31.43
CA ALA A 103 3.37 6.84 31.27
C ALA A 103 3.39 7.75 30.03
N GLY A 104 4.49 8.49 29.81
CA GLY A 104 4.68 9.29 28.60
C GLY A 104 4.72 8.46 27.32
N ALA A 105 5.42 7.32 27.31
CA ALA A 105 5.46 6.41 26.17
C ALA A 105 4.06 5.85 25.83
N MET A 106 3.31 5.44 26.84
CA MET A 106 1.93 4.96 26.66
C MET A 106 1.00 6.08 26.18
N ALA A 107 1.08 7.28 26.78
CA ALA A 107 0.30 8.43 26.35
C ALA A 107 0.58 8.78 24.89
N TYR A 108 1.85 8.71 24.47
CA TYR A 108 2.23 8.95 23.09
C TYR A 108 1.70 7.87 22.13
N ALA A 109 1.77 6.59 22.53
CA ALA A 109 1.21 5.49 21.75
C ALA A 109 -0.32 5.63 21.57
N GLU A 110 -1.04 6.03 22.61
CA GLU A 110 -2.49 6.30 22.54
C GLU A 110 -2.80 7.57 21.73
N TYR A 111 -1.95 8.60 21.81
CA TYR A 111 -2.05 9.77 20.93
C TYR A 111 -1.93 9.37 19.45
N ILE A 112 -0.99 8.48 19.10
CA ILE A 112 -0.89 7.92 17.74
C ILE A 112 -2.16 7.15 17.39
N ARG A 113 -2.66 6.27 18.26
CA ARG A 113 -3.90 5.49 18.04
C ARG A 113 -5.13 6.36 17.81
N SER A 114 -5.15 7.57 18.38
CA SER A 114 -6.23 8.54 18.19
C SER A 114 -6.28 9.08 16.75
N LYS A 115 -5.16 9.05 16.02
CA LYS A 115 -5.09 9.54 14.64
C LYS A 115 -5.89 8.64 13.71
N PRO A 116 -6.68 9.21 12.76
CA PRO A 116 -7.50 8.42 11.85
C PRO A 116 -6.73 7.31 11.11
N LEU A 117 -5.46 7.55 10.77
CA LEU A 117 -4.61 6.60 10.05
C LEU A 117 -4.21 5.38 10.89
N PHE A 118 -4.14 5.51 12.21
CA PHE A 118 -3.65 4.48 13.13
C PHE A 118 -4.73 3.98 14.09
N ARG A 119 -6.01 4.24 13.79
CA ARG A 119 -7.13 3.68 14.55
C ARG A 119 -7.00 2.16 14.61
N GLY A 120 -6.95 1.63 15.83
CA GLY A 120 -6.77 0.19 16.07
C GLY A 120 -5.32 -0.31 15.92
N LEU A 121 -4.32 0.57 15.94
CA LEU A 121 -2.91 0.17 16.00
C LEU A 121 -2.68 -0.72 17.23
N TYR A 122 -2.18 -1.93 16.98
CA TYR A 122 -1.73 -2.84 18.02
C TYR A 122 -0.47 -2.29 18.68
N ILE A 123 -0.48 -2.23 20.01
CA ILE A 123 0.65 -1.79 20.84
C ILE A 123 0.95 -2.79 21.95
N GLU A 124 2.21 -2.92 22.32
CA GLU A 124 2.69 -3.73 23.45
C GLU A 124 3.88 -3.06 24.14
N ARG A 125 4.17 -3.49 25.38
CA ARG A 125 5.32 -2.95 26.13
C ARG A 125 6.63 -3.49 25.58
N SER A 126 7.65 -2.65 25.55
CA SER A 126 9.01 -3.09 25.20
C SER A 126 9.57 -3.98 26.32
N THR A 127 10.11 -5.14 25.97
CA THR A 127 10.48 -6.18 26.95
C THR A 127 11.62 -5.79 27.89
N ASN A 128 12.48 -4.84 27.51
CA ASN A 128 13.65 -4.45 28.32
C ASN A 128 13.52 -3.04 28.92
N GLY A 129 12.34 -2.43 28.93
CA GLY A 129 12.24 -1.06 29.40
C GLY A 129 10.83 -0.50 29.51
N VAL A 130 10.81 0.81 29.74
CA VAL A 130 9.62 1.66 29.87
C VAL A 130 9.01 2.07 28.51
N GLY A 131 9.58 1.59 27.40
CA GLY A 131 9.13 1.92 26.04
C GLY A 131 7.89 1.13 25.58
N ILE A 132 7.37 1.51 24.41
CA ILE A 132 6.19 0.90 23.77
C ILE A 132 6.51 0.60 22.30
N HIS A 133 6.08 -0.56 21.81
CA HIS A 133 6.12 -0.89 20.38
C HIS A 133 4.73 -0.85 19.77
N GLY A 134 4.59 -0.24 18.60
CA GLY A 134 3.38 -0.28 17.77
C GLY A 134 3.62 -1.03 16.46
N TYR A 135 2.64 -1.79 15.98
CA TYR A 135 2.81 -2.65 14.79
C TYR A 135 1.77 -2.37 13.69
N PRO A 136 1.96 -1.34 12.84
CA PRO A 136 1.10 -1.12 11.69
C PRO A 136 1.41 -2.09 10.55
N VAL A 137 0.38 -2.52 9.82
CA VAL A 137 0.54 -3.21 8.54
C VAL A 137 0.53 -2.19 7.41
N ILE A 138 1.58 -2.17 6.61
CA ILE A 138 1.66 -1.29 5.45
C ILE A 138 1.18 -2.05 4.23
N TYR A 139 0.07 -1.60 3.68
CA TYR A 139 -0.46 -2.09 2.42
C TYR A 139 0.27 -1.39 1.27
N LYS A 140 1.12 -2.14 0.57
CA LYS A 140 2.01 -1.64 -0.46
C LYS A 140 1.56 -1.98 -1.88
N GLY A 141 0.65 -2.96 -2.02
CA GLY A 141 0.25 -3.48 -3.33
C GLY A 141 1.49 -3.93 -4.12
N CYS A 142 1.64 -3.40 -5.33
CA CYS A 142 2.77 -3.70 -6.21
C CYS A 142 4.06 -2.89 -5.92
N ALA A 143 4.05 -1.98 -4.94
CA ALA A 143 5.22 -1.15 -4.67
C ALA A 143 6.42 -2.02 -4.26
N ASP A 144 7.59 -1.66 -4.79
CA ASP A 144 8.86 -2.30 -4.43
C ASP A 144 9.41 -1.77 -3.10
N ASP A 145 10.49 -2.42 -2.66
CA ASP A 145 11.23 -2.11 -1.44
C ASP A 145 11.60 -0.64 -1.34
N ARG A 146 12.09 0.00 -2.42
CA ARG A 146 12.52 1.40 -2.40
C ARG A 146 11.36 2.35 -2.12
N ILE A 147 10.23 2.19 -2.83
CA ILE A 147 9.05 3.04 -2.62
C ILE A 147 8.52 2.88 -1.19
N VAL A 148 8.46 1.63 -0.70
CA VAL A 148 8.00 1.32 0.66
C VAL A 148 8.93 1.92 1.71
N ASN A 149 10.25 1.78 1.54
CA ASN A 149 11.23 2.32 2.46
C ASN A 149 11.21 3.85 2.51
N VAL A 150 11.02 4.53 1.38
CA VAL A 150 10.81 5.98 1.36
C VAL A 150 9.56 6.34 2.16
N ALA A 151 8.45 5.64 1.94
CA ALA A 151 7.21 5.88 2.67
C ALA A 151 7.33 5.63 4.19
N LEU A 152 8.08 4.59 4.59
CA LEU A 152 8.38 4.31 6.00
C LEU A 152 9.28 5.39 6.63
N LYS A 153 10.20 5.98 5.87
CA LYS A 153 11.00 7.13 6.34
C LYS A 153 10.18 8.41 6.47
N VAL A 154 9.19 8.62 5.60
CA VAL A 154 8.21 9.71 5.78
C VAL A 154 7.38 9.47 7.04
N LEU A 155 6.96 8.23 7.29
CA LEU A 155 6.28 7.86 8.54
C LEU A 155 7.14 8.15 9.78
N ASP A 156 8.42 7.78 9.75
CA ASP A 156 9.38 8.08 10.82
C ASP A 156 9.46 9.59 11.12
N LEU A 157 9.62 10.41 10.09
CA LEU A 157 9.68 11.87 10.23
C LEU A 157 8.35 12.46 10.70
N TYR A 158 7.22 11.94 10.23
CA TYR A 158 5.89 12.32 10.71
C TYR A 158 5.73 12.06 12.21
N LEU A 159 6.07 10.84 12.66
CA LEU A 159 5.97 10.48 14.08
C LEU A 159 6.95 11.28 14.94
N LYS A 160 8.14 11.63 14.44
CA LYS A 160 9.02 12.56 15.16
C LYS A 160 8.40 13.94 15.26
N GLY A 161 7.85 14.47 14.16
CA GLY A 161 7.12 15.73 14.16
C GLY A 161 5.97 15.75 15.17
N LEU A 162 5.13 14.70 15.17
CA LEU A 162 4.06 14.53 16.15
C LEU A 162 4.55 14.52 17.60
N SER A 163 5.74 13.96 17.87
CA SER A 163 6.28 13.94 19.23
C SER A 163 6.69 15.32 19.74
N TYR A 164 7.02 16.25 18.85
CA TYR A 164 7.30 17.64 19.22
C TYR A 164 6.00 18.45 19.43
N LEU A 165 4.93 18.07 18.74
CA LEU A 165 3.60 18.67 18.91
C LEU A 165 2.89 18.13 20.16
N ALA A 166 3.06 16.84 20.44
CA ALA A 166 2.50 16.20 21.62
C ALA A 166 3.29 16.59 22.87
N ASP A 167 2.59 16.85 23.97
CA ASP A 167 3.22 17.06 25.28
C ASP A 167 3.39 15.72 26.00
N CYS A 168 4.13 14.80 25.37
CA CYS A 168 4.39 13.46 25.89
C CYS A 168 5.84 13.32 26.31
N ASP A 169 6.06 12.81 27.52
CA ASP A 169 7.38 12.61 28.10
C ASP A 169 8.04 11.34 27.55
N ILE A 170 8.60 11.43 26.35
CA ILE A 170 9.33 10.36 25.65
C ILE A 170 10.73 10.80 25.25
N GLU A 171 11.65 9.85 25.08
CA GLU A 171 13.01 10.16 24.60
C GLU A 171 13.06 10.31 23.09
N LEU A 172 12.49 9.33 22.39
CA LEU A 172 12.57 9.17 20.95
C LEU A 172 11.42 8.30 20.43
N VAL A 173 11.03 8.53 19.18
CA VAL A 173 10.24 7.59 18.39
C VAL A 173 10.98 7.27 17.08
N GLU A 174 11.02 5.99 16.69
CA GLU A 174 11.66 5.52 15.45
C GLU A 174 10.77 4.49 14.73
N VAL A 175 10.76 4.51 13.39
CA VAL A 175 10.16 3.41 12.59
C VAL A 175 11.24 2.41 12.18
N LYS A 176 11.07 1.15 12.62
CA LYS A 176 11.91 0.00 12.28
C LYS A 176 11.17 -0.97 11.34
N GLY A 177 11.91 -1.94 10.80
CA GLY A 177 11.36 -2.93 9.88
C GLY A 177 11.40 -2.48 8.42
N LEU A 178 12.39 -1.66 8.02
CA LEU A 178 12.61 -1.35 6.61
C LEU A 178 12.83 -2.64 5.80
N CYS A 179 12.34 -2.65 4.57
CA CYS A 179 12.49 -3.77 3.65
C CYS A 179 13.95 -3.90 3.18
N PRO A 180 14.47 -5.10 2.96
CA PRO A 180 15.71 -5.28 2.22
C PRO A 180 15.61 -4.71 0.81
N GLU A 181 16.65 -4.02 0.36
CA GLU A 181 16.70 -3.40 -0.96
C GLU A 181 17.49 -4.27 -1.93
N THR A 182 16.91 -4.51 -3.11
CA THR A 182 17.55 -5.28 -4.18
C THR A 182 17.86 -4.39 -5.38
N THR A 183 19.07 -4.52 -5.92
CA THR A 183 19.50 -3.81 -7.13
C THR A 183 19.84 -4.82 -8.20
N TRP A 184 18.95 -4.94 -9.20
CA TRP A 184 19.12 -5.84 -10.33
C TRP A 184 19.97 -5.18 -11.43
N GLY A 185 20.84 -5.96 -12.06
CA GLY A 185 21.67 -5.49 -13.18
C GLY A 185 20.89 -5.41 -14.49
N LYS A 186 21.57 -4.95 -15.54
CA LYS A 186 21.04 -4.95 -16.92
C LYS A 186 20.81 -6.37 -17.44
N GLU A 187 21.69 -7.30 -17.06
CA GLU A 187 21.53 -8.72 -17.35
C GLU A 187 20.31 -9.30 -16.61
N ARG A 188 19.40 -9.89 -17.37
CA ARG A 188 18.14 -10.40 -16.84
C ARG A 188 18.39 -11.47 -15.78
N GLY A 189 17.91 -11.21 -14.57
CA GLY A 189 17.99 -12.15 -13.46
C GLY A 189 19.28 -12.10 -12.66
N LEU A 190 20.23 -11.20 -12.98
CA LEU A 190 21.43 -11.02 -12.18
C LEU A 190 21.21 -9.91 -11.13
N LEU A 191 21.29 -10.28 -9.85
CA LEU A 191 21.27 -9.34 -8.74
C LEU A 191 22.68 -8.77 -8.52
N LYS A 192 22.82 -7.44 -8.66
CA LYS A 192 24.10 -6.72 -8.50
C LYS A 192 24.34 -6.23 -7.09
N GLY A 193 23.29 -5.94 -6.32
CA GLY A 193 23.40 -5.40 -4.97
C GLY A 193 22.26 -5.81 -4.08
N TYR A 194 22.58 -6.03 -2.81
CA TYR A 194 21.63 -6.32 -1.75
C TYR A 194 22.02 -5.50 -0.52
N LYS A 195 21.04 -4.80 0.04
CA LYS A 195 21.17 -4.09 1.30
C LYS A 195 20.13 -4.63 2.26
N SER A 196 20.58 -5.18 3.38
CA SER A 196 19.69 -5.64 4.43
C SER A 196 18.77 -4.52 4.92
N GLY A 197 17.54 -4.90 5.25
CA GLY A 197 16.55 -4.00 5.85
C GLY A 197 16.93 -3.62 7.28
N THR A 198 16.15 -2.74 7.91
CA THR A 198 16.33 -2.44 9.34
C THR A 198 15.59 -3.46 10.18
N LEU A 199 16.27 -4.06 11.16
CA LEU A 199 15.67 -5.04 12.06
C LEU A 199 14.68 -4.38 13.03
N ALA A 200 13.46 -4.92 13.08
CA ALA A 200 12.43 -4.62 14.08
C ALA A 200 12.20 -5.84 14.96
N LYS A 201 11.92 -5.64 16.25
CA LYS A 201 11.65 -6.76 17.15
C LYS A 201 10.29 -7.39 16.81
N LEU A 202 10.21 -8.72 16.78
CA LEU A 202 8.91 -9.39 16.66
C LEU A 202 7.97 -9.02 17.83
N PRO A 203 6.65 -8.98 17.61
CA PRO A 203 5.70 -8.74 18.68
C PRO A 203 5.70 -9.91 19.67
N ARG A 204 6.03 -9.65 20.93
CA ARG A 204 6.22 -10.66 21.97
C ARG A 204 4.88 -11.27 22.38
N GLU A 205 3.83 -10.47 22.47
CA GLU A 205 2.50 -10.92 22.94
C GLU A 205 1.63 -11.51 21.82
N ALA A 206 2.21 -11.71 20.62
CA ALA A 206 1.48 -12.13 19.41
C ALA A 206 0.74 -13.48 19.56
N HIS A 207 1.20 -14.37 20.43
CA HIS A 207 0.51 -15.63 20.70
C HIS A 207 -0.80 -15.43 21.49
N HIS A 208 -0.78 -14.55 22.50
CA HIS A 208 -1.92 -14.31 23.39
C HIS A 208 -2.89 -13.23 22.85
N ARG A 209 -2.38 -12.26 22.10
CA ARG A 209 -3.15 -11.16 21.49
C ARG A 209 -3.18 -11.25 19.96
N ALA A 210 -3.19 -12.47 19.44
CA ALA A 210 -3.14 -12.74 17.99
C ALA A 210 -4.24 -12.02 17.19
N ASP A 211 -5.47 -11.99 17.68
CA ASP A 211 -6.58 -11.35 16.97
C ASP A 211 -6.42 -9.83 16.91
N GLU A 212 -5.93 -9.22 17.99
CA GLU A 212 -5.67 -7.78 18.05
C GLU A 212 -4.54 -7.38 17.10
N LEU A 213 -3.42 -8.11 17.13
CA LEU A 213 -2.31 -7.88 16.20
C LEU A 213 -2.73 -8.12 14.74
N MET A 214 -3.48 -9.19 14.46
CA MET A 214 -3.98 -9.46 13.11
C MET A 214 -5.03 -8.42 12.65
N GLY A 215 -5.72 -7.80 13.61
CA GLY A 215 -6.67 -6.72 13.44
C GLY A 215 -6.04 -5.32 13.46
N THR A 216 -4.72 -5.20 13.61
CA THR A 216 -4.01 -3.92 13.71
C THR A 216 -4.29 -2.99 12.51
N SER A 217 -3.99 -1.70 12.72
CA SER A 217 -4.15 -0.66 11.70
C SER A 217 -3.44 -1.04 10.39
N ARG A 218 -4.12 -0.77 9.28
CA ARG A 218 -3.63 -1.01 7.92
C ARG A 218 -3.51 0.31 7.20
N VAL A 219 -2.31 0.63 6.75
CA VAL A 219 -2.00 1.93 6.14
C VAL A 219 -1.52 1.73 4.71
N HIS A 220 -2.19 2.36 3.76
CA HIS A 220 -1.78 2.32 2.37
C HIS A 220 -0.50 3.15 2.16
N VAL A 221 0.47 2.63 1.40
CA VAL A 221 1.76 3.30 1.13
C VAL A 221 1.60 4.70 0.53
N SER A 222 0.55 4.92 -0.27
CA SER A 222 0.22 6.24 -0.83
C SER A 222 -0.23 7.26 0.23
N ARG A 223 -0.85 6.81 1.33
CA ARG A 223 -1.22 7.69 2.45
C ARG A 223 0.00 8.14 3.23
N LEU A 224 0.96 7.24 3.45
CA LEU A 224 2.22 7.58 4.13
C LEU A 224 2.96 8.73 3.45
N ARG A 225 2.94 8.79 2.11
CA ARG A 225 3.58 9.86 1.33
C ARG A 225 2.96 11.24 1.53
N ARG A 226 1.75 11.32 2.08
CA ARG A 226 1.03 12.57 2.34
C ARG A 226 1.18 13.05 3.78
N LEU A 227 1.80 12.26 4.65
CA LEU A 227 1.89 12.55 6.08
C LEU A 227 2.60 13.88 6.41
N GLY A 228 3.48 14.36 5.53
CA GLY A 228 4.09 15.67 5.73
C GLY A 228 3.06 16.82 5.65
N PHE A 229 2.05 16.72 4.79
CA PHE A 229 0.93 17.67 4.78
C PHE A 229 0.08 17.53 6.05
N ASP A 230 -0.24 16.29 6.44
CA ASP A 230 -1.00 16.04 7.67
C ASP A 230 -0.27 16.61 8.89
N LEU A 231 1.08 16.52 8.94
CA LEU A 231 1.89 17.14 10.00
C LEU A 231 1.82 18.66 9.98
N ALA A 232 1.88 19.28 8.80
CA ALA A 232 1.80 20.73 8.67
C ALA A 232 0.43 21.26 9.15
N ASP A 233 -0.66 20.58 8.78
CA ASP A 233 -2.01 20.94 9.20
C ASP A 233 -2.17 20.79 10.72
N GLU A 234 -1.59 19.74 11.33
CA GLU A 234 -1.56 19.59 12.78
C GLU A 234 -0.73 20.67 13.48
N ALA A 235 0.43 21.03 12.92
CA ALA A 235 1.28 22.10 13.44
C ALA A 235 0.57 23.46 13.38
N GLU A 236 -0.09 23.78 12.26
CA GLU A 236 -0.89 24.99 12.09
C GLU A 236 -2.03 25.06 13.11
N ALA A 237 -2.76 23.96 13.29
CA ALA A 237 -3.85 23.89 14.26
C ALA A 237 -3.41 24.11 15.73
N LEU A 238 -2.12 23.86 16.03
CA LEU A 238 -1.51 24.08 17.35
C LEU A 238 -0.81 25.44 17.47
N GLY A 239 -0.92 26.31 16.47
CA GLY A 239 -0.33 27.65 16.50
C GLY A 239 1.19 27.68 16.30
N VAL A 240 1.76 26.66 15.65
CA VAL A 240 3.16 26.70 15.21
C VAL A 240 3.36 27.86 14.22
N PRO A 241 4.47 28.62 14.28
CA PRO A 241 4.74 29.72 13.37
C PRO A 241 4.59 29.32 11.89
N ALA A 242 3.92 30.18 11.12
CA ALA A 242 3.59 29.93 9.71
C ALA A 242 4.82 29.57 8.87
N GLU A 243 5.99 30.18 9.16
CA GLU A 243 7.26 29.86 8.49
C GLU A 243 7.72 28.40 8.66
N VAL A 244 7.44 27.77 9.82
CA VAL A 244 7.77 26.36 10.08
C VAL A 244 6.76 25.47 9.37
N VAL A 245 5.46 25.82 9.46
CA VAL A 245 4.37 25.12 8.78
C VAL A 245 4.61 25.09 7.27
N GLU A 246 4.91 26.24 6.66
CA GLU A 246 5.13 26.36 5.22
C GLU A 246 6.40 25.62 4.76
N ARG A 247 7.45 25.54 5.59
CA ARG A 247 8.61 24.67 5.30
C ARG A 247 8.23 23.19 5.27
N ILE A 248 7.36 22.74 6.18
CA ILE A 248 6.87 21.36 6.18
C ILE A 248 6.00 21.10 4.94
N ARG A 249 5.05 22.00 4.61
CA ARG A 249 4.22 21.88 3.39
C ARG A 249 5.07 21.84 2.13
N SER A 250 5.98 22.80 1.96
CA SER A 250 6.89 22.90 0.81
C SER A 250 7.80 21.68 0.69
N ALA A 251 8.26 21.13 1.81
CA ALA A 251 9.04 19.89 1.82
C ALA A 251 8.20 18.66 1.43
N SER A 252 6.90 18.70 1.69
CA SER A 252 5.94 17.62 1.42
C SER A 252 5.41 17.61 -0.02
N GLU A 253 5.66 18.68 -0.78
CA GLU A 253 5.26 18.76 -2.17
C GLU A 253 5.88 17.61 -2.99
N PRO A 254 5.08 16.94 -3.84
CA PRO A 254 5.59 15.87 -4.68
C PRO A 254 6.66 16.42 -5.61
N LEU A 255 7.92 16.02 -5.41
CA LEU A 255 8.90 16.16 -6.49
C LEU A 255 8.39 15.34 -7.68
N GLN A 256 8.36 15.95 -8.86
CA GLN A 256 7.96 15.30 -10.11
C GLN A 256 8.69 13.95 -10.31
N LYS A 257 9.89 13.80 -9.74
CA LYS A 257 10.66 12.55 -9.68
C LYS A 257 10.42 11.80 -8.37
N ARG A 258 9.75 10.66 -8.49
CA ARG A 258 9.07 9.88 -7.42
C ARG A 258 9.93 9.26 -6.32
N THR A 259 11.26 9.39 -6.36
CA THR A 259 12.17 8.64 -5.47
C THR A 259 13.39 9.46 -5.03
N CYS A 260 13.34 10.79 -5.09
CA CYS A 260 14.53 11.59 -4.81
C CYS A 260 14.85 11.62 -3.30
N PRO A 261 16.07 11.23 -2.87
CA PRO A 261 16.54 11.41 -1.49
C PRO A 261 16.41 12.85 -0.97
N GLU A 262 16.45 13.83 -1.87
CA GLU A 262 16.31 15.27 -1.55
C GLU A 262 15.01 15.61 -0.84
N HIS A 263 13.88 14.97 -1.22
CA HIS A 263 12.60 15.21 -0.57
C HIS A 263 12.64 14.80 0.91
N LEU A 264 13.24 13.66 1.22
CA LEU A 264 13.38 13.20 2.60
C LEU A 264 14.30 14.12 3.41
N GLU A 265 15.34 14.68 2.79
CA GLU A 265 16.24 15.62 3.45
C GLU A 265 15.53 16.94 3.77
N ARG A 266 14.78 17.49 2.80
CA ARG A 266 13.96 18.69 3.01
C ARG A 266 12.96 18.51 4.14
N LEU A 267 12.27 17.36 4.17
CA LEU A 267 11.29 17.06 5.22
C LEU A 267 11.99 16.88 6.58
N ARG A 268 13.17 16.25 6.62
CA ARG A 268 13.95 16.13 7.85
C ARG A 268 14.35 17.49 8.42
N GLU A 269 14.86 18.38 7.58
CA GLU A 269 15.24 19.73 8.03
C GLU A 269 14.01 20.54 8.47
N ALA A 270 12.86 20.37 7.81
CA ALA A 270 11.60 20.99 8.25
C ALA A 270 11.15 20.47 9.64
N VAL A 271 11.19 19.15 9.88
CA VAL A 271 10.88 18.53 11.18
C VAL A 271 11.86 18.97 12.27
N LYS A 272 13.14 19.15 11.93
CA LYS A 272 14.13 19.74 12.85
C LYS A 272 13.81 21.19 13.21
N GLY A 273 13.27 21.96 12.26
CA GLY A 273 12.72 23.29 12.54
C GLY A 273 11.62 23.27 13.60
N LEU A 274 10.73 22.27 13.54
CA LEU A 274 9.68 22.05 14.54
C LEU A 274 10.24 21.68 15.92
N GLU A 275 11.28 20.85 15.98
CA GLU A 275 11.99 20.55 17.23
C GLU A 275 12.60 21.80 17.88
N CYS A 276 13.25 22.65 17.08
CA CYS A 276 13.85 23.90 17.56
C CYS A 276 12.78 24.84 18.14
N TRP A 277 11.63 24.96 17.47
CA TRP A 277 10.50 25.73 17.97
C TRP A 277 10.00 25.23 19.32
N LYS A 278 9.73 23.91 19.46
CA LYS A 278 9.25 23.33 20.73
C LYS A 278 10.24 23.55 21.88
N ARG A 279 11.55 23.43 21.61
CA ARG A 279 12.59 23.73 22.61
C ARG A 279 12.58 25.19 23.06
N GLY A 280 12.33 26.13 22.16
CA GLY A 280 12.23 27.56 22.48
C GLY A 280 11.04 27.92 23.38
N GLN A 281 9.96 27.14 23.35
CA GLN A 281 8.84 27.31 24.28
C GLN A 281 9.15 26.84 25.71
N SER A 282 10.09 25.90 25.87
CA SER A 282 10.38 25.28 27.17
C SER A 282 11.25 26.16 28.09
N THR A 283 11.82 27.26 27.59
CA THR A 283 12.79 28.07 28.35
C THR A 283 12.18 29.17 29.22
N ASP A 284 10.86 29.31 29.24
CA ASP A 284 10.19 30.26 30.14
C ASP A 284 9.43 29.50 31.25
N PRO A 285 10.04 29.28 32.44
CA PRO A 285 9.35 28.66 33.58
C PRO A 285 8.31 29.59 34.24
N THR A 286 7.92 30.69 33.59
CA THR A 286 6.93 31.63 34.10
C THR A 286 5.53 31.04 34.04
N THR A 287 5.11 30.49 35.19
CA THR A 287 3.72 30.51 35.70
C THR A 287 2.64 30.39 34.63
N ILE A 288 2.32 29.16 34.25
CA ILE A 288 1.04 28.88 33.58
C ILE A 288 -0.08 29.17 34.58
N PRO A 289 -1.01 30.09 34.30
CA PRO A 289 -2.21 30.24 35.11
C PRO A 289 -3.04 28.97 34.96
N VAL A 290 -3.27 28.29 36.09
CA VAL A 290 -4.23 27.20 36.21
C VAL A 290 -5.63 27.79 36.03
N THR A 291 -6.09 27.95 34.79
CA THR A 291 -7.50 28.18 34.44
C THR A 291 -7.71 27.97 32.95
N LEU A 292 -7.79 26.69 32.54
CA LEU A 292 -8.54 26.34 31.33
C LEU A 292 -10.01 26.11 31.76
N PRO A 293 -10.99 26.84 31.20
CA PRO A 293 -12.38 26.57 31.48
C PRO A 293 -12.77 25.23 30.85
N LEU A 294 -13.26 24.30 31.67
CA LEU A 294 -14.03 23.15 31.21
C LEU A 294 -15.26 23.68 30.46
N ALA A 295 -15.22 23.65 29.14
CA ALA A 295 -16.40 23.82 28.31
C ALA A 295 -17.30 22.59 28.51
N VAL A 296 -18.33 22.76 29.33
CA VAL A 296 -19.46 21.82 29.40
C VAL A 296 -20.23 21.96 28.09
N ALA A 297 -20.07 21.00 27.20
CA ALA A 297 -20.87 20.88 25.99
C ALA A 297 -22.33 20.62 26.40
N GLY A 298 -23.17 21.65 26.27
CA GLY A 298 -24.62 21.54 26.38
C GLY A 298 -25.17 20.64 25.27
N ALA A 299 -25.82 19.56 25.67
CA ALA A 299 -26.59 18.71 24.77
C ALA A 299 -27.92 19.41 24.44
N GLU A 300 -27.96 20.15 23.34
CA GLU A 300 -29.23 20.62 22.77
C GLU A 300 -29.90 19.49 21.98
N GLY A 301 -31.13 19.17 22.38
CA GLY A 301 -31.97 18.13 21.79
C GLY A 301 -32.35 18.47 20.35
N ARG A 302 -31.96 17.59 19.44
CA ARG A 302 -32.35 17.65 18.03
C ARG A 302 -33.79 17.15 17.88
N GLN A 303 -34.74 18.06 17.65
CA GLN A 303 -36.11 17.71 17.27
C GLN A 303 -36.10 16.98 15.92
N VAL A 304 -36.69 15.78 15.91
CA VAL A 304 -36.95 14.98 14.71
C VAL A 304 -38.23 15.53 14.10
N GLY A 305 -38.09 16.31 13.02
CA GLY A 305 -39.24 16.77 12.22
C GLY A 305 -39.74 15.63 11.34
N ASP A 306 -41.06 15.39 11.37
CA ASP A 306 -41.76 14.47 10.49
C ASP A 306 -41.63 14.93 9.03
N GLY A 307 -40.77 14.21 8.28
CA GLY A 307 -40.53 14.48 6.87
C GLY A 307 -41.66 13.97 5.99
N GLU A 308 -42.28 14.88 5.24
CA GLU A 308 -43.23 14.57 4.18
C GLU A 308 -42.65 13.57 3.15
N PRO A 309 -43.49 12.72 2.54
CA PRO A 309 -43.07 11.75 1.53
C PRO A 309 -42.54 12.45 0.28
N SER A 310 -41.21 12.52 0.14
CA SER A 310 -40.55 13.08 -1.03
C SER A 310 -40.97 12.33 -2.30
N LYS A 311 -41.52 13.07 -3.27
CA LYS A 311 -41.87 12.56 -4.60
C LYS A 311 -40.67 11.84 -5.23
N LYS A 312 -40.90 10.65 -5.80
CA LYS A 312 -39.88 9.85 -6.50
C LYS A 312 -39.20 10.70 -7.58
N ALA A 313 -38.01 11.21 -7.27
CA ALA A 313 -37.18 11.92 -8.23
C ALA A 313 -36.84 10.97 -9.38
N ARG A 314 -37.37 11.27 -10.57
CA ARG A 314 -36.97 10.66 -11.83
C ARG A 314 -35.48 11.01 -11.99
N GLY A 315 -34.61 10.02 -11.88
CA GLY A 315 -33.16 10.24 -11.94
C GLY A 315 -32.80 11.01 -13.21
N SER A 316 -32.07 12.11 -13.06
CA SER A 316 -31.62 12.94 -14.18
C SER A 316 -30.91 12.04 -15.19
N THR A 317 -31.46 11.98 -16.41
CA THR A 317 -30.97 11.19 -17.54
C THR A 317 -30.25 12.07 -18.56
N GLU A 318 -29.70 13.22 -18.16
CA GLU A 318 -28.74 13.92 -19.01
C GLU A 318 -27.53 13.01 -19.17
N ALA A 319 -27.29 12.58 -20.41
CA ALA A 319 -26.42 11.47 -20.74
C ALA A 319 -24.98 11.79 -20.33
N PRO A 320 -24.41 11.10 -19.33
CA PRO A 320 -23.01 11.27 -18.98
C PRO A 320 -22.23 10.46 -20.00
N THR A 321 -21.73 11.13 -21.03
CA THR A 321 -20.77 10.56 -21.98
C THR A 321 -19.38 10.96 -21.53
N VAL A 322 -18.42 10.03 -21.58
CA VAL A 322 -17.01 10.39 -21.41
C VAL A 322 -16.61 11.31 -22.58
N SER A 323 -15.93 12.43 -22.32
CA SER A 323 -15.50 13.35 -23.38
C SER A 323 -14.63 12.62 -24.41
N ASP A 324 -14.72 13.03 -25.68
CA ASP A 324 -13.92 12.45 -26.77
C ASP A 324 -12.41 12.52 -26.46
N GLU A 325 -11.98 13.57 -25.77
CA GLU A 325 -10.61 13.78 -25.30
C GLU A 325 -10.14 12.62 -24.38
N ILE A 326 -10.82 12.40 -23.25
CA ILE A 326 -10.47 11.32 -22.31
C ILE A 326 -10.66 9.95 -22.97
N ALA A 327 -11.71 9.79 -23.79
CA ALA A 327 -12.00 8.54 -24.49
C ALA A 327 -10.90 8.20 -25.51
N GLY A 328 -10.36 9.19 -26.23
CA GLY A 328 -9.26 9.04 -27.18
C GLY A 328 -7.98 8.49 -26.53
N LEU A 329 -7.75 8.80 -25.25
CA LEU A 329 -6.60 8.30 -24.50
C LEU A 329 -6.65 6.79 -24.21
N ILE A 330 -7.82 6.14 -24.34
CA ILE A 330 -8.00 4.72 -24.01
C ILE A 330 -7.06 3.83 -24.82
N ARG A 331 -6.92 4.07 -26.12
CA ARG A 331 -6.10 3.23 -27.01
C ARG A 331 -4.63 3.64 -27.05
N THR A 332 -4.29 4.81 -26.52
CA THR A 332 -2.95 5.39 -26.53
C THR A 332 -2.35 5.39 -25.11
N THR A 333 -2.37 6.53 -24.43
CA THR A 333 -1.73 6.79 -23.14
C THR A 333 -2.21 5.83 -22.06
N LEU A 334 -3.53 5.63 -21.93
CA LEU A 334 -4.09 4.77 -20.88
C LEU A 334 -3.80 3.29 -21.14
N LEU A 335 -3.79 2.84 -22.39
CA LEU A 335 -3.41 1.46 -22.72
C LEU A 335 -1.93 1.22 -22.46
N ARG A 336 -1.05 2.15 -22.85
CA ARG A 336 0.39 2.09 -22.56
C ARG A 336 0.62 2.00 -21.06
N PHE A 337 -0.04 2.87 -20.29
CA PHE A 337 -0.03 2.83 -18.84
C PHE A 337 -0.51 1.48 -18.29
N ALA A 338 -1.67 0.98 -18.73
CA ALA A 338 -2.21 -0.29 -18.28
C ALA A 338 -1.31 -1.48 -18.61
N LYS A 339 -0.65 -1.49 -19.78
CA LYS A 339 0.31 -2.54 -20.17
C LYS A 339 1.53 -2.57 -19.25
N ASN A 340 2.01 -1.42 -18.77
CA ASN A 340 3.15 -1.38 -17.85
C ASN A 340 2.86 -2.09 -16.52
N TRP A 341 1.60 -2.10 -16.09
CA TRP A 341 1.20 -2.67 -14.80
C TRP A 341 0.54 -4.04 -14.89
N ALA A 342 -0.10 -4.34 -16.02
CA ALA A 342 -0.86 -5.56 -16.22
C ALA A 342 -0.60 -6.15 -17.62
N ASN A 343 0.66 -6.19 -18.07
CA ASN A 343 1.05 -6.59 -19.43
C ASN A 343 0.35 -7.89 -19.91
N SER A 344 0.39 -8.93 -19.09
CA SER A 344 -0.25 -10.22 -19.38
C SER A 344 -1.70 -10.31 -18.87
N GLY A 345 -2.27 -9.23 -18.36
CA GLY A 345 -3.55 -9.25 -17.67
C GLY A 345 -3.54 -10.12 -16.42
N PHE A 346 -4.71 -10.32 -15.82
CA PHE A 346 -4.88 -11.20 -14.67
C PHE A 346 -6.25 -11.89 -14.71
N ARG A 347 -6.38 -13.02 -14.01
CA ARG A 347 -7.63 -13.77 -13.98
C ARG A 347 -8.64 -13.07 -13.06
N SER A 348 -9.87 -12.91 -13.52
CA SER A 348 -11.03 -12.62 -12.68
C SER A 348 -11.71 -13.95 -12.28
N GLY A 349 -12.78 -13.86 -11.48
CA GLY A 349 -13.52 -15.05 -11.06
C GLY A 349 -14.09 -15.84 -12.25
N LYS A 350 -14.18 -17.17 -12.10
CA LYS A 350 -14.70 -18.11 -13.13
C LYS A 350 -13.85 -18.18 -14.42
N GLY A 351 -12.54 -18.01 -14.32
CA GLY A 351 -11.60 -18.25 -15.44
C GLY A 351 -11.56 -17.15 -16.50
N ARG A 352 -12.32 -16.07 -16.34
CA ARG A 352 -12.25 -14.87 -17.18
C ARG A 352 -10.91 -14.16 -16.98
N ARG A 353 -10.47 -13.38 -17.97
CA ARG A 353 -9.21 -12.62 -17.97
C ARG A 353 -9.50 -11.13 -18.12
N VAL A 354 -8.99 -10.34 -17.19
CA VAL A 354 -8.85 -8.90 -17.30
C VAL A 354 -7.59 -8.62 -18.09
N VAL A 355 -7.70 -7.88 -19.18
CA VAL A 355 -6.58 -7.47 -20.04
C VAL A 355 -6.28 -5.98 -19.84
N PRO A 356 -5.11 -5.46 -20.26
CA PRO A 356 -4.78 -4.03 -20.19
C PRO A 356 -5.90 -3.09 -20.68
N MET A 357 -6.59 -3.46 -21.76
CA MET A 357 -7.67 -2.63 -22.32
C MET A 357 -8.85 -2.47 -21.34
N ASP A 358 -9.18 -3.49 -20.55
CA ASP A 358 -10.24 -3.40 -19.53
C ASP A 358 -9.86 -2.36 -18.45
N ILE A 359 -8.57 -2.30 -18.09
CA ILE A 359 -8.05 -1.35 -17.11
C ILE A 359 -8.02 0.06 -17.70
N ALA A 360 -7.53 0.22 -18.93
CA ALA A 360 -7.49 1.51 -19.62
C ALA A 360 -8.90 2.12 -19.77
N THR A 361 -9.87 1.32 -20.19
CA THR A 361 -11.28 1.74 -20.29
C THR A 361 -11.81 2.14 -18.92
N LEU A 362 -11.53 1.36 -17.86
CA LEU A 362 -11.96 1.72 -16.52
C LEU A 362 -11.31 3.03 -16.03
N ILE A 363 -10.03 3.27 -16.32
CA ILE A 363 -9.35 4.52 -15.92
C ILE A 363 -10.04 5.73 -16.55
N ALA A 364 -10.35 5.69 -17.85
CA ALA A 364 -11.09 6.76 -18.53
C ALA A 364 -12.45 7.02 -17.87
N VAL A 365 -13.21 5.96 -17.61
CA VAL A 365 -14.52 6.07 -16.94
C VAL A 365 -14.37 6.68 -15.55
N VAL A 366 -13.41 6.23 -14.75
CA VAL A 366 -13.24 6.74 -13.38
C VAL A 366 -12.73 8.18 -13.35
N ALA A 367 -11.82 8.54 -14.25
CA ALA A 367 -11.36 9.92 -14.42
C ALA A 367 -12.56 10.84 -14.71
N HIS A 368 -13.41 10.47 -15.66
CA HIS A 368 -14.63 11.22 -15.96
C HIS A 368 -15.58 11.34 -14.74
N THR A 369 -15.81 10.25 -14.00
CA THR A 369 -16.68 10.30 -12.81
C THR A 369 -16.12 11.14 -11.67
N LYS A 370 -14.82 11.42 -11.66
CA LYS A 370 -14.21 12.31 -10.66
C LYS A 370 -14.59 13.78 -10.90
N ASP A 371 -14.66 14.18 -12.17
CA ASP A 371 -15.09 15.54 -12.56
C ASP A 371 -16.60 15.72 -12.54
N HIS A 372 -17.32 14.61 -12.72
CA HIS A 372 -18.77 14.62 -12.81
C HIS A 372 -19.38 13.69 -11.75
N PRO A 373 -19.07 13.84 -10.45
CA PRO A 373 -19.52 12.90 -9.42
C PRO A 373 -21.04 12.84 -9.36
N ASN A 374 -21.59 11.68 -9.01
CA ASN A 374 -23.03 11.58 -8.75
C ASN A 374 -23.43 12.55 -7.63
N ARG A 375 -24.67 13.04 -7.64
CA ARG A 375 -25.14 14.07 -6.70
C ARG A 375 -24.95 13.69 -5.21
N ASP A 376 -24.98 12.40 -4.90
CA ASP A 376 -24.77 11.86 -3.54
C ASP A 376 -23.33 11.36 -3.27
N GLY A 377 -22.41 11.65 -4.19
CA GLY A 377 -21.01 11.22 -4.20
C GLY A 377 -20.82 9.71 -4.42
N SER A 378 -21.88 8.97 -4.76
CA SER A 378 -21.77 7.52 -5.01
C SER A 378 -21.28 7.21 -6.42
N THR A 379 -20.68 6.03 -6.58
CA THR A 379 -20.14 5.57 -7.87
C THR A 379 -20.85 4.28 -8.29
N PRO A 380 -22.18 4.31 -8.53
CA PRO A 380 -22.97 3.11 -8.73
C PRO A 380 -22.50 2.32 -9.95
N THR A 381 -22.41 0.99 -9.82
CA THR A 381 -21.98 0.08 -10.89
C THR A 381 -22.80 0.23 -12.17
N VAL A 382 -24.10 0.56 -12.05
CA VAL A 382 -24.98 0.80 -13.21
C VAL A 382 -24.52 2.01 -14.03
N TRP A 383 -24.01 3.05 -13.37
CA TRP A 383 -23.53 4.25 -14.04
C TRP A 383 -22.20 3.99 -14.75
N ILE A 384 -21.27 3.31 -14.10
CA ILE A 384 -20.02 2.84 -14.73
C ILE A 384 -20.32 1.94 -15.94
N MET A 385 -21.30 1.04 -15.84
CA MET A 385 -21.73 0.20 -16.95
C MET A 385 -22.24 1.02 -18.14
N ARG A 386 -23.01 2.10 -17.89
CA ARG A 386 -23.53 2.97 -18.96
C ARG A 386 -22.39 3.69 -19.68
N LEU A 387 -21.47 4.31 -18.93
CA LEU A 387 -20.28 4.97 -19.47
C LEU A 387 -19.41 4.01 -20.29
N TRP A 388 -19.21 2.79 -19.80
CA TRP A 388 -18.43 1.77 -20.53
C TRP A 388 -19.11 1.34 -21.83
N LYS A 389 -20.43 1.13 -21.81
CA LYS A 389 -21.20 0.76 -23.01
C LYS A 389 -21.15 1.88 -24.06
N ASP A 390 -21.32 3.13 -23.65
CA ASP A 390 -21.18 4.30 -24.52
C ASP A 390 -19.81 4.35 -25.20
N LEU A 391 -18.72 4.19 -24.43
CA LEU A 391 -17.35 4.13 -24.98
C LEU A 391 -17.17 3.01 -26.02
N LYS A 392 -17.83 1.87 -25.84
CA LYS A 392 -17.80 0.77 -26.81
C LYS A 392 -18.62 1.10 -28.05
N GLU A 393 -19.83 1.63 -27.88
CA GLU A 393 -20.73 2.03 -28.98
C GLU A 393 -20.09 3.09 -29.87
N ARG A 394 -19.31 4.00 -29.28
CA ARG A 394 -18.51 5.03 -29.97
C ARG A 394 -17.15 4.53 -30.50
N GLY A 395 -16.81 3.25 -30.30
CA GLY A 395 -15.60 2.62 -30.87
C GLY A 395 -14.29 2.85 -30.12
N TYR A 396 -14.29 3.58 -29.00
CA TYR A 396 -13.09 3.84 -28.20
C TYR A 396 -12.51 2.59 -27.54
N THR A 397 -13.33 1.57 -27.31
CA THR A 397 -12.90 0.26 -26.79
C THR A 397 -13.63 -0.87 -27.50
N ASP A 398 -12.94 -1.99 -27.73
CA ASP A 398 -13.55 -3.24 -28.24
C ASP A 398 -14.16 -4.09 -27.11
N ARG A 399 -13.82 -3.76 -25.86
CA ARG A 399 -14.18 -4.51 -24.65
C ARG A 399 -15.63 -4.27 -24.26
N ALA A 400 -16.45 -5.32 -24.39
CA ALA A 400 -17.80 -5.30 -23.84
C ALA A 400 -17.76 -5.16 -22.32
N TRP A 401 -18.78 -4.51 -21.75
CA TRP A 401 -18.98 -4.53 -20.30
C TRP A 401 -19.11 -5.98 -19.80
N ASP A 402 -18.23 -6.36 -18.87
CA ASP A 402 -18.33 -7.58 -18.08
C ASP A 402 -18.13 -7.21 -16.61
N HIS A 403 -19.17 -7.43 -15.80
CA HIS A 403 -19.17 -7.01 -14.39
C HIS A 403 -18.09 -7.70 -13.54
N HIS A 404 -17.62 -8.90 -13.92
CA HIS A 404 -16.54 -9.59 -13.22
C HIS A 404 -15.18 -8.98 -13.57
N ASN A 405 -14.97 -8.64 -14.84
CA ASN A 405 -13.76 -7.95 -15.28
C ASN A 405 -13.69 -6.55 -14.70
N TYR A 406 -14.79 -5.80 -14.72
CA TYR A 406 -14.90 -4.50 -14.06
C TYR A 406 -14.54 -4.62 -12.57
N LYS A 407 -15.16 -5.56 -11.83
CA LYS A 407 -14.87 -5.73 -10.41
C LYS A 407 -13.39 -6.02 -10.18
N ALA A 408 -12.82 -6.95 -10.94
CA ALA A 408 -11.42 -7.32 -10.79
C ALA A 408 -10.45 -6.19 -11.19
N ALA A 409 -10.79 -5.39 -12.21
CA ALA A 409 -10.05 -4.20 -12.61
C ALA A 409 -10.14 -3.09 -11.56
N ARG A 410 -11.32 -2.82 -11.01
CA ARG A 410 -11.53 -1.87 -9.91
C ARG A 410 -10.77 -2.29 -8.65
N ASP A 411 -10.87 -3.56 -8.26
CA ASP A 411 -10.15 -4.11 -7.13
C ASP A 411 -8.64 -4.00 -7.38
N PHE A 412 -8.18 -4.22 -8.62
CA PHE A 412 -6.79 -3.92 -9.01
C PHE A 412 -6.45 -2.44 -8.80
N LEU A 413 -7.19 -1.47 -9.37
CA LEU A 413 -6.92 -0.04 -9.16
C LEU A 413 -6.91 0.35 -7.67
N SER A 414 -7.80 -0.25 -6.88
CA SER A 414 -7.83 -0.11 -5.41
C SER A 414 -6.56 -0.65 -4.76
N ARG A 415 -6.11 -1.85 -5.13
CA ARG A 415 -4.85 -2.45 -4.63
C ARG A 415 -3.62 -1.65 -5.04
N MET A 416 -3.71 -0.89 -6.13
CA MET A 416 -2.65 0.03 -6.56
C MET A 416 -2.70 1.36 -5.79
N GLY A 417 -3.72 1.57 -4.95
CA GLY A 417 -3.95 2.81 -4.23
C GLY A 417 -4.37 3.96 -5.13
N TRP A 418 -4.93 3.66 -6.30
CA TRP A 418 -5.36 4.67 -7.27
C TRP A 418 -6.83 5.05 -7.11
N LEU A 419 -7.56 4.31 -6.27
CA LEU A 419 -8.90 4.65 -5.80
C LEU A 419 -8.84 5.00 -4.31
N VAL A 420 -9.58 6.04 -3.92
CA VAL A 420 -9.82 6.40 -2.51
C VAL A 420 -11.22 5.93 -2.16
N TRP A 421 -11.34 5.06 -1.16
CA TRP A 421 -12.63 4.62 -0.65
C TRP A 421 -13.11 5.57 0.44
N HIS A 422 -14.29 6.15 0.23
CA HIS A 422 -15.00 6.95 1.23
C HIS A 422 -15.97 6.08 2.03
N ASP A 423 -16.52 5.05 1.40
CA ASP A 423 -17.39 4.04 2.02
C ASP A 423 -17.27 2.71 1.26
N GLU A 424 -16.77 1.68 1.93
CA GLU A 424 -16.62 0.33 1.37
C GLU A 424 -17.92 -0.49 1.46
N ASN A 425 -18.92 -0.02 2.20
CA ASN A 425 -20.14 -0.77 2.45
C ASN A 425 -21.01 -0.82 1.19
N TYR A 426 -21.13 -2.02 0.63
CA TYR A 426 -22.05 -2.32 -0.44
C TYR A 426 -23.18 -3.20 0.10
N VAL A 427 -24.41 -2.69 0.02
CA VAL A 427 -25.62 -3.42 0.42
C VAL A 427 -26.48 -3.61 -0.81
N VAL A 428 -26.74 -4.86 -1.18
CA VAL A 428 -27.69 -5.17 -2.26
C VAL A 428 -29.10 -4.81 -1.78
N GLY A 429 -29.87 -4.10 -2.61
CA GLY A 429 -31.27 -3.83 -2.30
C GLY A 429 -32.05 -5.13 -2.20
N GLN A 430 -32.82 -5.29 -1.13
CA GLN A 430 -33.54 -6.52 -0.84
C GLN A 430 -34.91 -6.20 -0.25
N GLU A 431 -35.88 -7.07 -0.53
CA GLU A 431 -37.19 -7.01 0.07
C GLU A 431 -37.14 -7.63 1.47
N VAL A 432 -37.52 -6.85 2.48
CA VAL A 432 -37.56 -7.29 3.87
C VAL A 432 -38.99 -7.07 4.36
N ASN A 433 -39.70 -8.16 4.66
CA ASN A 433 -41.10 -8.14 5.11
C ASN A 433 -42.05 -7.43 4.13
N GLY A 434 -41.93 -7.70 2.82
CA GLY A 434 -42.77 -7.07 1.80
C GLY A 434 -42.40 -5.62 1.47
N VAL A 435 -41.37 -5.05 2.12
CA VAL A 435 -40.90 -3.69 1.87
C VAL A 435 -39.52 -3.75 1.22
N PHE A 436 -39.42 -3.23 -0.01
CA PHE A 436 -38.14 -3.11 -0.70
C PHE A 436 -37.24 -2.08 0.00
N ARG A 437 -36.16 -2.55 0.63
CA ARG A 437 -35.11 -1.68 1.17
C ARG A 437 -34.10 -1.38 0.07
N LYS A 438 -33.95 -0.10 -0.26
CA LYS A 438 -32.96 0.36 -1.25
C LYS A 438 -31.56 -0.07 -0.80
N GLY A 439 -30.79 -0.61 -1.73
CA GLY A 439 -29.39 -0.94 -1.50
C GLY A 439 -28.52 0.31 -1.32
N GLN A 440 -27.30 0.10 -0.83
CA GLN A 440 -26.26 1.10 -0.68
C GLN A 440 -25.13 0.78 -1.65
N ALA A 441 -24.77 1.76 -2.48
CA ALA A 441 -23.59 1.66 -3.33
C ALA A 441 -22.35 2.10 -2.53
N ALA A 442 -21.23 1.41 -2.75
CA ALA A 442 -19.97 1.87 -2.21
C ALA A 442 -19.58 3.23 -2.81
N LYS A 443 -18.86 4.04 -2.03
CA LYS A 443 -18.39 5.37 -2.43
C LYS A 443 -16.88 5.38 -2.54
N TRP A 444 -16.39 5.72 -3.72
CA TRP A 444 -14.96 5.79 -4.00
C TRP A 444 -14.71 6.69 -5.19
N GLU A 445 -13.52 7.28 -5.25
CA GLU A 445 -13.11 8.20 -6.30
C GLU A 445 -11.71 7.87 -6.84
N ALA A 446 -11.38 8.33 -8.04
CA ALA A 446 -10.00 8.33 -8.51
C ALA A 446 -9.13 9.23 -7.61
N THR A 447 -7.90 8.79 -7.34
CA THR A 447 -6.87 9.68 -6.81
C THR A 447 -6.54 10.82 -7.78
N GLY A 448 -5.95 11.92 -7.28
CA GLY A 448 -5.43 12.99 -8.15
C GLY A 448 -4.42 12.47 -9.18
N TYR A 449 -3.63 11.47 -8.79
CA TYR A 449 -2.69 10.81 -9.71
C TYR A 449 -3.39 10.05 -10.84
N LEU A 450 -4.42 9.25 -10.54
CA LEU A 450 -5.11 8.50 -11.59
C LEU A 450 -5.78 9.43 -12.60
N ARG A 451 -6.31 10.56 -12.10
CA ARG A 451 -6.85 11.65 -12.91
C ARG A 451 -5.77 12.30 -13.78
N SER A 452 -4.61 12.65 -13.21
CA SER A 452 -3.55 13.33 -13.97
C SER A 452 -3.06 12.51 -15.16
N ILE A 453 -3.11 11.16 -15.10
CA ILE A 453 -2.76 10.32 -16.26
C ILE A 453 -3.71 10.54 -17.43
N ALA A 454 -4.97 10.89 -17.16
CA ALA A 454 -5.98 11.20 -18.16
C ALA A 454 -6.00 12.68 -18.60
N GLU A 455 -5.13 13.52 -18.03
CA GLU A 455 -5.00 14.95 -18.35
C GLU A 455 -3.67 15.28 -19.08
N VAL A 456 -2.75 14.32 -19.20
CA VAL A 456 -1.50 14.56 -19.93
C VAL A 456 -1.83 14.68 -21.42
N GLU A 457 -1.91 15.91 -21.88
CA GLU A 457 -1.70 16.25 -23.29
C GLU A 457 -0.33 15.67 -23.67
N GLU A 458 -0.30 14.70 -24.59
CA GLU A 458 0.95 14.44 -25.31
C GLU A 458 1.26 15.78 -25.98
N GLU A 459 2.32 16.48 -25.56
CA GLU A 459 2.97 17.48 -26.40
C GLU A 459 3.28 16.74 -27.69
N VAL A 460 2.37 16.87 -28.66
CA VAL A 460 2.52 16.30 -29.99
C VAL A 460 3.64 17.12 -30.59
N GLY A 461 4.88 16.66 -30.40
CA GLY A 461 6.01 17.10 -31.20
C GLY A 461 5.54 17.01 -32.65
N THR A 462 5.38 18.16 -33.28
CA THR A 462 4.92 18.31 -34.65
C THR A 462 5.78 17.39 -35.51
N GLY A 463 5.13 16.40 -36.14
CA GLY A 463 5.74 15.20 -36.69
C GLY A 463 6.60 15.39 -37.95
N GLU A 464 7.53 16.35 -37.96
CA GLU A 464 8.60 16.38 -38.96
C GLU A 464 9.79 15.51 -38.56
N ASP A 465 10.03 15.28 -37.25
CA ASP A 465 11.17 14.45 -36.79
C ASP A 465 10.84 12.95 -36.61
N ARG A 466 9.57 12.55 -36.78
CA ARG A 466 9.12 11.20 -36.37
C ARG A 466 9.46 10.08 -37.37
N GLU A 467 9.70 10.41 -38.64
CA GLU A 467 10.25 9.44 -39.61
C GLU A 467 11.78 9.32 -39.53
N GLU A 468 12.47 10.27 -38.90
CA GLU A 468 13.93 10.24 -38.73
C GLU A 468 14.32 9.47 -37.45
N VAL A 469 13.54 9.57 -36.37
CA VAL A 469 13.81 8.82 -35.12
C VAL A 469 13.57 7.31 -35.26
N GLU A 470 12.59 6.85 -36.05
CA GLU A 470 12.44 5.41 -36.34
C GLU A 470 13.47 4.87 -37.33
N ARG A 471 14.15 5.73 -38.12
CA ARG A 471 15.33 5.35 -38.92
C ARG A 471 16.63 5.40 -38.13
N GLU A 472 16.78 6.32 -37.18
CA GLU A 472 17.99 6.44 -36.35
C GLU A 472 18.05 5.45 -35.18
N GLU A 473 16.92 5.04 -34.57
CA GLU A 473 16.92 3.97 -33.57
C GLU A 473 17.24 2.58 -34.18
N GLY A 474 17.10 2.43 -35.50
CA GLY A 474 17.57 1.29 -36.28
C GLY A 474 19.02 1.37 -36.77
N HIS A 475 19.73 2.49 -36.53
CA HIS A 475 21.10 2.71 -37.03
C HIS A 475 22.15 3.02 -35.94
N ILE A 476 21.75 3.09 -34.67
CA ILE A 476 22.70 3.21 -33.53
C ILE A 476 23.30 1.85 -33.10
N TYR A 477 22.90 0.74 -33.74
CA TYR A 477 23.57 -0.57 -33.62
C TYR A 477 23.92 -1.13 -35.00
N GLY A 478 24.91 -0.53 -35.66
CA GLY A 478 25.43 -1.13 -36.88
C GLY A 478 26.58 -0.40 -37.52
N GLN A 479 27.78 -0.45 -36.93
CA GLN A 479 29.00 -0.61 -37.73
C GLN A 479 30.03 -1.51 -37.01
N HIS A 480 30.41 -2.56 -37.76
CA HIS A 480 31.56 -3.47 -37.65
C HIS A 480 31.77 -4.33 -36.40
N LEU A 481 31.20 -5.54 -36.44
CA LEU A 481 31.96 -6.78 -36.21
C LEU A 481 31.50 -7.83 -37.22
N GLU A 482 32.21 -7.92 -38.35
CA GLU A 482 32.16 -9.09 -39.21
C GLU A 482 32.95 -10.21 -38.52
N ASP A 483 32.30 -10.96 -37.63
CA ASP A 483 32.82 -12.23 -37.13
C ASP A 483 31.86 -13.38 -37.53
N PRO A 484 32.28 -14.29 -38.43
CA PRO A 484 31.52 -15.47 -38.84
C PRO A 484 31.09 -16.40 -37.69
N ALA A 485 31.63 -16.24 -36.47
CA ALA A 485 31.26 -17.05 -35.31
C ALA A 485 29.84 -16.76 -34.76
N THR A 486 29.24 -15.60 -35.09
CA THR A 486 27.97 -15.15 -34.46
C THR A 486 26.72 -15.73 -35.14
N LEU A 487 26.80 -16.11 -36.41
CA LEU A 487 25.68 -16.70 -37.16
C LEU A 487 25.33 -18.13 -36.68
N GLY A 488 26.24 -18.83 -36.04
CA GLY A 488 25.99 -20.16 -35.42
C GLY A 488 25.24 -20.12 -34.08
N PHE A 489 25.04 -18.93 -33.50
CA PHE A 489 24.45 -18.77 -32.16
C PHE A 489 22.95 -18.44 -32.23
N ILE A 490 22.52 -17.66 -33.21
CA ILE A 490 21.10 -17.28 -33.39
C ILE A 490 20.25 -18.48 -33.85
N GLN A 491 20.83 -19.40 -34.61
CA GLN A 491 20.15 -20.65 -35.00
C GLN A 491 19.91 -21.59 -33.80
N ARG A 492 20.80 -21.54 -32.78
CA ARG A 492 20.68 -22.35 -31.55
C ARG A 492 19.57 -21.85 -30.60
N LEU A 493 19.21 -20.57 -30.67
CA LEU A 493 18.16 -19.97 -29.83
C LEU A 493 16.73 -20.21 -30.35
N ARG A 494 16.55 -20.65 -31.60
CA ARG A 494 15.23 -21.04 -32.12
C ARG A 494 14.83 -22.47 -31.72
N ASP A 495 15.80 -23.38 -31.61
CA ASP A 495 15.52 -24.80 -31.40
C ASP A 495 15.23 -25.20 -29.94
N GLU A 496 15.50 -24.33 -28.96
CA GLU A 496 15.26 -24.62 -27.53
C GLU A 496 13.89 -24.14 -27.00
N SER A 497 13.07 -23.52 -27.84
CA SER A 497 11.72 -23.08 -27.48
C SER A 497 10.67 -24.20 -27.43
N GLY A 498 11.05 -25.44 -27.72
CA GLY A 498 10.14 -26.60 -27.79
C GLY A 498 9.96 -27.42 -26.51
N HIS A 499 10.76 -27.25 -25.45
CA HIS A 499 10.76 -28.19 -24.31
C HIS A 499 10.74 -27.48 -22.94
N TRP A 500 9.58 -26.94 -22.56
CA TRP A 500 9.27 -26.68 -21.15
C TRP A 500 7.86 -27.18 -20.82
N LYS A 501 7.76 -28.47 -20.48
CA LYS A 501 6.64 -28.98 -19.67
C LYS A 501 6.88 -28.54 -18.23
N THR A 502 5.88 -27.87 -17.66
CA THR A 502 5.77 -27.58 -16.23
C THR A 502 5.85 -28.88 -15.41
N PRO A 503 6.51 -28.90 -14.22
CA PRO A 503 6.39 -30.02 -13.31
C PRO A 503 4.93 -30.13 -12.83
N GLN A 504 4.25 -31.18 -13.27
CA GLN A 504 2.99 -31.59 -12.69
C GLN A 504 3.26 -32.05 -11.25
N PHE A 505 2.74 -31.32 -10.27
CA PHE A 505 2.55 -31.86 -8.93
C PHE A 505 1.42 -32.89 -9.00
N ALA A 506 1.77 -34.14 -9.23
CA ALA A 506 0.87 -35.27 -9.10
C ALA A 506 1.11 -35.99 -7.76
N GLY A 507 0.06 -36.10 -6.95
CA GLY A 507 -0.20 -37.27 -6.10
C GLY A 507 0.21 -37.20 -4.62
N TYR A 508 -0.73 -36.80 -3.76
CA TYR A 508 -0.99 -37.52 -2.50
C TYR A 508 -2.47 -37.88 -2.50
N ALA A 509 -2.76 -39.07 -3.03
CA ALA A 509 -4.06 -39.74 -2.93
C ALA A 509 -3.87 -40.98 -2.04
N GLY A 510 -4.90 -41.27 -1.24
CA GLY A 510 -4.81 -42.07 -0.03
C GLY A 510 -4.41 -43.53 -0.23
N GLN A 511 -3.69 -44.05 0.77
CA GLN A 511 -3.68 -45.47 1.08
C GLN A 511 -4.87 -45.76 2.00
N THR A 512 -5.92 -46.33 1.42
CA THR A 512 -6.92 -47.14 2.11
C THR A 512 -6.90 -48.53 1.48
N THR A 513 -6.56 -49.53 2.27
CA THR A 513 -6.88 -50.98 2.19
C THR A 513 -5.84 -51.69 3.07
N ARG A 514 -6.10 -52.74 3.84
CA ARG A 514 -7.29 -53.53 4.18
C ARG A 514 -6.88 -54.29 5.44
N ILE A 515 -7.72 -54.30 6.45
CA ILE A 515 -7.72 -55.37 7.46
C ILE A 515 -8.43 -56.54 6.80
N ALA A 516 -7.82 -57.72 6.87
CA ALA A 516 -8.52 -58.99 6.76
C ALA A 516 -7.87 -59.98 7.73
N ALA A 517 -8.73 -60.88 8.22
CA ALA A 517 -8.45 -61.98 9.11
C ALA A 517 -7.28 -62.87 8.69
#